data_AF-A0A364N0X4-F1
#
_entry.id   AF-A0A364N0X4-F1
#
_cell.length_a   1.000
_cell.length_b   1.000
_cell.length_c   1.000
_cell.angle_alpha   90.00
_cell.angle_beta   90.00
_cell.angle_gamma   90.00
#
_symmetry.space_group_name_H-M   'P 1'
#
loop_
_entity.id
_entity.type
_entity.pdbx_description
1 polymer ?
#
loop_
_entity_poly.entity_id
_entity_poly.type
_entity_poly.pdbx_seq_one_letter_code
_entity_poly.pdbx_strand_id
1 'polypeptide(L)'
;MTSPCPKLMDLSNGFNERYIRCQAMKYLDGIIERGTVYSAPCDPDWARGLSYYGYNLPLLPIVLSLTTYHSRHRSLMILGALSNVPLLVSAQCPEYIDYAKEVHEPLSSGKYQLPYQRPSEECRTFKSQGLEDTVTRMEGVIKDPDLYRLFQNAYPNTLDTAIKWKGYAADNAEEELTFIITGDINAMWLRDSSNQMQSYLPLLNASSDPNSIASLYRGVINLQARYLLTSPYCNSFQPPAESELPPAENESASEDTVFPEYSNSSVFECKYELDSLAAFLQISADYYQATGDVEFFGKFKWAQAVEAILDVADDMMLPTYGPDGAVLDSPYTFTRLTTRSTETFANDGLGNPVANGTGLIRSGFRPSDDSTIFQLYIPANMMFSSYLAPTAKIMEQLDGSNSKSLAQRMSALSESLRNAIETHGTVEHPTYGKIYPFEIDGFGGRIIMDDANIPGLLSAPFFKYAVNEDTYANTRSLILSATNPYFMRGPVINAIGGPHQGPGMAWPMASIVRILTTDDDDEIVNELSQIVSSTDGLGLIHESINSFNESDWTRQWFSWANGLFGQMILDLEDRKPELLETSFQ
;
A
#
# COMPACT_ATOMS: atom_id res chain seq x y z
N MET A 1 28.01 -4.05 63.21
CA MET A 1 29.06 -4.63 62.36
C MET A 1 28.92 -4.01 60.99
N THR A 2 29.71 -2.97 60.79
CA THR A 2 29.83 -2.15 59.58
C THR A 2 30.93 -2.74 58.70
N SER A 3 30.73 -2.80 57.39
CA SER A 3 31.81 -2.78 56.38
C SER A 3 31.24 -2.55 54.97
N PRO A 4 32.01 -1.92 54.06
CA PRO A 4 31.51 -0.87 53.18
C PRO A 4 31.77 -1.11 51.67
N CYS A 5 31.18 -0.22 50.87
CA CYS A 5 31.38 0.00 49.44
C CYS A 5 32.88 0.17 49.06
N PRO A 6 33.37 -0.39 47.94
CA PRO A 6 34.73 -0.14 47.49
C PRO A 6 34.84 1.15 46.67
N LYS A 7 35.82 1.97 47.06
CA LYS A 7 36.29 3.17 46.35
C LYS A 7 37.07 2.78 45.09
N LEU A 8 36.89 3.60 44.06
CA LEU A 8 37.76 3.72 42.89
C LEU A 8 39.23 3.89 43.31
N MET A 9 40.11 3.12 42.65
CA MET A 9 41.54 3.37 42.59
C MET A 9 41.87 4.04 41.25
N ASP A 10 42.56 5.16 41.39
CA ASP A 10 43.20 5.96 40.37
C ASP A 10 44.54 5.31 39.99
N LEU A 11 44.77 5.08 38.70
CA LEU A 11 46.09 4.84 38.12
C LEU A 11 46.16 5.56 36.76
N SER A 12 46.62 6.81 36.84
CA SER A 12 47.26 7.52 35.74
C SER A 12 48.59 6.84 35.36
N ASN A 13 48.77 6.54 34.08
CA ASN A 13 49.75 7.24 33.24
C ASN A 13 49.99 6.55 31.89
N GLY A 14 49.90 7.37 30.84
CA GLY A 14 50.87 7.34 29.75
C GLY A 14 50.28 7.00 28.39
N PHE A 15 49.80 8.01 27.65
CA PHE A 15 50.21 8.20 26.25
C PHE A 15 50.06 9.68 25.85
N ASN A 16 50.96 10.06 24.95
CA ASN A 16 51.47 11.39 24.68
C ASN A 16 50.65 12.13 23.60
N GLU A 17 50.49 13.45 23.75
CA GLU A 17 50.53 14.49 22.70
C GLU A 17 49.66 14.29 21.41
N ARG A 18 48.62 15.09 21.09
CA ARG A 18 48.66 16.55 20.81
C ARG A 18 47.25 17.13 20.51
N TYR A 19 47.00 18.36 21.02
CA TYR A 19 46.09 19.44 20.57
C TYR A 19 44.57 19.12 20.50
N ILE A 20 43.65 19.87 21.13
CA ILE A 20 43.26 21.28 20.87
C ILE A 20 42.62 21.92 22.14
N ARG A 21 42.76 23.25 22.25
CA ARG A 21 42.41 24.15 23.37
C ARG A 21 40.90 24.30 23.65
N CYS A 22 40.54 24.39 24.93
CA CYS A 22 39.31 25.00 25.46
C CYS A 22 39.56 26.45 25.97
N GLN A 23 38.54 27.30 25.86
CA GLN A 23 38.27 28.44 26.75
C GLN A 23 36.74 28.48 26.95
N ALA A 24 36.20 28.00 28.08
CA ALA A 24 36.06 28.67 29.39
C ALA A 24 34.73 29.45 29.52
N MET A 25 33.74 28.83 30.16
CA MET A 25 32.63 29.53 30.83
C MET A 25 32.96 29.65 32.34
N LYS A 26 32.85 30.86 32.87
CA LYS A 26 32.89 31.15 34.31
C LYS A 26 31.47 31.49 34.80
N TYR A 27 31.10 30.80 35.87
CA TYR A 27 30.13 31.10 36.94
C TYR A 27 29.53 32.51 37.04
N LEU A 28 28.22 32.55 37.33
CA LEU A 28 27.65 33.37 38.41
C LEU A 28 26.32 32.76 38.92
N ASP A 29 26.25 32.60 40.25
CA ASP A 29 25.12 32.15 41.07
C ASP A 29 24.01 33.20 41.20
N GLY A 30 22.76 32.76 41.44
CA GLY A 30 21.91 33.39 42.48
C GLY A 30 20.46 33.84 42.13
N ILE A 31 19.48 33.04 42.58
CA ILE A 31 18.35 33.42 43.49
C ILE A 31 17.11 34.22 42.95
N ILE A 32 15.95 33.51 42.97
CA ILE A 32 14.59 33.81 43.51
C ILE A 32 13.57 34.75 42.78
N GLU A 33 12.41 34.12 42.47
CA GLU A 33 10.98 34.52 42.48
C GLU A 33 10.37 35.71 41.69
N ARG A 34 9.16 35.39 41.19
CA ARG A 34 7.94 36.20 40.87
C ARG A 34 7.87 36.96 39.54
N GLY A 35 7.01 36.40 38.67
CA GLY A 35 5.76 37.09 38.32
C GLY A 35 5.68 37.78 36.95
N THR A 36 4.51 37.59 36.35
CA THR A 36 3.81 38.41 35.33
C THR A 36 4.08 38.15 33.85
N VAL A 37 2.97 37.75 33.21
CA VAL A 37 2.67 37.61 31.78
C VAL A 37 2.69 38.98 31.09
N TYR A 38 3.28 39.09 29.90
CA TYR A 38 2.84 40.00 28.84
C TYR A 38 3.16 39.43 27.45
N SER A 39 2.22 39.67 26.53
CA SER A 39 2.08 39.16 25.16
C SER A 39 2.70 40.07 24.09
N ALA A 40 3.42 39.45 23.12
CA ALA A 40 3.58 39.77 21.69
C ALA A 40 4.13 41.15 21.24
N PRO A 41 4.52 41.35 19.94
CA PRO A 41 5.23 40.50 18.98
C PRO A 41 6.51 41.20 18.41
N CYS A 42 7.39 40.47 17.71
CA CYS A 42 8.49 41.07 16.95
C CYS A 42 8.33 40.82 15.44
N ASP A 43 8.33 41.93 14.70
CA ASP A 43 8.36 42.10 13.24
C ASP A 43 9.81 41.92 12.72
N PRO A 44 10.06 41.28 11.55
CA PRO A 44 11.40 41.10 11.02
C PRO A 44 11.73 42.14 9.95
N ASP A 45 12.98 42.62 9.96
CA ASP A 45 13.51 43.40 8.85
C ASP A 45 15.00 43.09 8.66
N TRP A 46 15.49 43.30 7.43
CA TRP A 46 16.86 43.18 6.90
C TRP A 46 17.23 41.90 6.14
N ALA A 47 17.25 41.99 4.81
CA ALA A 47 18.49 42.35 4.09
C ALA A 47 18.25 42.61 2.58
N ARG A 48 18.71 43.76 2.08
CA ARG A 48 18.96 44.07 0.66
C ARG A 48 20.45 44.30 0.42
N GLY A 49 20.92 43.91 -0.77
CA GLY A 49 22.16 44.37 -1.41
C GLY A 49 22.51 43.48 -2.60
N LEU A 50 21.94 43.70 -3.80
CA LEU A 50 22.47 44.49 -4.94
C LEU A 50 23.64 43.85 -5.72
N SER A 51 23.40 43.50 -6.99
CA SER A 51 24.28 43.85 -8.13
C SER A 51 23.53 43.70 -9.47
N TYR A 52 23.86 44.60 -10.40
CA TYR A 52 23.24 44.93 -11.70
C TYR A 52 23.80 44.15 -12.90
N TYR A 53 23.03 44.12 -14.01
CA TYR A 53 23.36 44.22 -15.47
C TYR A 53 22.24 43.47 -16.24
N GLY A 54 21.58 43.89 -17.32
CA GLY A 54 21.56 45.05 -18.22
C GLY A 54 20.78 44.67 -19.50
N TYR A 55 19.80 45.50 -19.91
CA TYR A 55 19.24 45.74 -21.26
C TYR A 55 18.82 44.58 -22.22
N ASN A 56 17.51 44.48 -22.55
CA ASN A 56 16.87 44.97 -23.80
C ASN A 56 15.58 44.19 -24.17
N LEU A 57 14.52 44.94 -24.46
CA LEU A 57 13.23 44.53 -25.05
C LEU A 57 13.08 45.18 -26.43
N PRO A 58 12.25 44.61 -27.33
CA PRO A 58 11.27 45.47 -27.99
C PRO A 58 9.85 44.88 -28.11
N LEU A 59 8.89 45.79 -28.00
CA LEU A 59 7.46 45.71 -28.32
C LEU A 59 7.21 45.79 -29.84
N LEU A 60 6.08 45.25 -30.34
CA LEU A 60 5.16 45.85 -31.35
C LEU A 60 3.95 44.89 -31.61
N PRO A 61 2.82 45.31 -32.24
CA PRO A 61 1.52 45.38 -31.57
C PRO A 61 0.32 44.81 -32.36
N ILE A 62 -0.85 44.93 -31.72
CA ILE A 62 -2.22 44.68 -32.18
C ILE A 62 -2.62 45.59 -33.35
N VAL A 63 -3.36 45.04 -34.33
CA VAL A 63 -4.14 45.81 -35.32
C VAL A 63 -5.57 45.27 -35.38
N LEU A 64 -6.53 46.13 -35.02
CA LEU A 64 -7.95 46.04 -35.37
C LEU A 64 -8.18 46.66 -36.76
N SER A 65 -9.10 46.08 -37.55
CA SER A 65 -9.83 46.86 -38.56
C SER A 65 -11.25 46.33 -38.74
N LEU A 66 -12.21 47.21 -38.48
CA LEU A 66 -13.64 47.12 -38.80
C LEU A 66 -13.88 47.67 -40.21
N THR A 67 -14.70 47.00 -41.02
CA THR A 67 -15.56 47.68 -42.01
C THR A 67 -16.82 46.88 -42.29
N THR A 68 -17.95 47.58 -42.20
CA THR A 68 -19.34 47.20 -42.43
C THR A 68 -19.74 47.32 -43.91
N TYR A 69 -20.61 46.44 -44.45
CA TYR A 69 -21.75 46.87 -45.31
C TYR A 69 -22.82 45.78 -45.53
N HIS A 70 -24.06 46.24 -45.73
CA HIS A 70 -25.33 45.51 -45.71
C HIS A 70 -25.82 44.99 -47.09
N SER A 71 -26.30 43.74 -47.08
CA SER A 71 -27.51 43.10 -47.68
C SER A 71 -28.02 43.30 -49.13
N ARG A 72 -28.65 42.20 -49.60
CA ARG A 72 -29.70 41.95 -50.64
C ARG A 72 -29.16 41.54 -52.03
N HIS A 73 -29.60 40.47 -52.70
CA HIS A 73 -30.91 39.78 -52.76
C HIS A 73 -30.79 38.39 -53.45
N ARG A 74 -31.80 37.53 -53.19
CA ARG A 74 -32.38 36.42 -54.03
C ARG A 74 -31.83 34.99 -53.91
N SER A 75 -32.64 34.19 -53.21
CA SER A 75 -33.28 32.93 -53.65
C SER A 75 -32.45 31.86 -54.34
N LEU A 76 -32.31 30.69 -53.69
CA LEU A 76 -32.86 29.43 -54.21
C LEU A 76 -32.96 28.40 -53.07
N MET A 77 -34.14 27.80 -52.91
CA MET A 77 -34.35 26.63 -52.07
C MET A 77 -33.55 25.45 -52.63
N ILE A 78 -32.74 24.81 -51.80
CA ILE A 78 -32.35 23.40 -51.96
C ILE A 78 -32.54 22.75 -50.60
N LEU A 79 -33.55 21.88 -50.50
CA LEU A 79 -33.71 20.93 -49.40
C LEU A 79 -32.48 20.03 -49.39
N GLY A 80 -31.52 20.32 -48.51
CA GLY A 80 -30.47 19.39 -48.12
C GLY A 80 -30.98 18.52 -46.99
N ALA A 81 -31.13 17.22 -47.25
CA ALA A 81 -31.42 16.22 -46.24
C ALA A 81 -30.32 16.25 -45.17
N LEU A 82 -30.62 16.81 -44.00
CA LEU A 82 -29.80 16.67 -42.81
C LEU A 82 -29.85 15.19 -42.40
N SER A 83 -28.86 14.45 -42.86
CA SER A 83 -28.51 13.17 -42.26
C SER A 83 -28.16 13.47 -40.80
N ASN A 84 -29.03 13.02 -39.89
CA ASN A 84 -28.72 12.92 -38.47
C ASN A 84 -27.57 11.92 -38.33
N VAL A 85 -26.34 12.38 -38.52
CA VAL A 85 -25.17 11.73 -37.95
C VAL A 85 -25.22 12.11 -36.47
N PRO A 86 -25.46 11.17 -35.55
CA PRO A 86 -25.26 11.49 -34.15
C PRO A 86 -23.79 11.88 -34.00
N LEU A 87 -23.55 13.14 -33.65
CA LEU A 87 -22.28 13.55 -33.06
C LEU A 87 -22.13 12.66 -31.84
N LEU A 88 -21.26 11.65 -31.94
CA LEU A 88 -20.69 10.98 -30.78
C LEU A 88 -19.93 12.06 -30.03
N VAL A 89 -20.62 12.74 -29.11
CA VAL A 89 -19.96 13.49 -28.06
C VAL A 89 -19.22 12.41 -27.28
N SER A 90 -17.89 12.39 -27.41
CA SER A 90 -17.06 11.63 -26.47
C SER A 90 -17.46 12.11 -25.09
N ALA A 91 -17.97 11.20 -24.25
CA ALA A 91 -18.26 11.54 -22.87
C ALA A 91 -16.97 12.08 -22.26
N GLN A 92 -17.03 13.32 -21.76
CA GLN A 92 -15.91 13.90 -21.04
C GLN A 92 -16.00 13.39 -19.61
N CYS A 93 -15.29 12.29 -19.35
CA CYS A 93 -15.25 11.69 -18.03
C CYS A 93 -14.44 12.57 -17.08
N PRO A 94 -14.98 12.92 -15.89
CA PRO A 94 -14.21 13.66 -14.89
C PRO A 94 -13.09 12.79 -14.33
N GLU A 95 -11.99 13.41 -13.92
CA GLU A 95 -10.94 12.72 -13.18
C GLU A 95 -11.51 12.28 -11.82
N TYR A 96 -11.35 10.99 -11.51
CA TYR A 96 -12.02 10.40 -10.35
C TYR A 96 -11.54 10.98 -9.01
N ILE A 97 -10.28 11.43 -8.97
CA ILE A 97 -9.69 12.10 -7.81
C ILE A 97 -10.46 13.35 -7.37
N ASP A 98 -11.05 14.07 -8.32
CA ASP A 98 -11.88 15.25 -8.07
C ASP A 98 -13.34 14.83 -7.88
N TYR A 99 -13.82 13.87 -8.70
CA TYR A 99 -15.17 13.33 -8.61
C TYR A 99 -15.50 12.79 -7.20
N ALA A 100 -14.56 12.06 -6.58
CA ALA A 100 -14.74 11.42 -5.27
C ALA A 100 -14.90 12.39 -4.09
N LYS A 101 -14.61 13.69 -4.27
CA LYS A 101 -14.79 14.72 -3.24
C LYS A 101 -16.17 15.35 -3.26
N GLU A 102 -16.93 15.13 -4.33
CA GLU A 102 -18.20 15.80 -4.55
C GLU A 102 -19.36 14.90 -4.11
N VAL A 103 -20.46 15.55 -3.71
CA VAL A 103 -21.70 14.87 -3.33
C VAL A 103 -22.56 14.70 -4.58
N HIS A 104 -22.82 13.46 -4.99
CA HIS A 104 -23.67 13.15 -6.15
C HIS A 104 -24.98 12.46 -5.75
N GLU A 105 -26.07 12.93 -6.35
CA GLU A 105 -27.39 12.33 -6.24
C GLU A 105 -27.49 11.02 -7.06
N PRO A 106 -28.37 10.08 -6.69
CA PRO A 106 -29.28 10.12 -5.54
C PRO A 106 -28.56 9.76 -4.23
N LEU A 107 -28.80 10.50 -3.16
CA LEU A 107 -28.35 10.12 -1.81
C LEU A 107 -29.05 8.84 -1.32
N SER A 108 -28.39 8.06 -0.46
CA SER A 108 -29.04 6.95 0.26
C SER A 108 -30.10 7.47 1.25
N SER A 109 -31.02 6.58 1.63
CA SER A 109 -32.15 6.91 2.50
C SER A 109 -31.85 6.78 4.00
N GLY A 110 -30.62 6.41 4.38
CA GLY A 110 -30.18 6.31 5.77
C GLY A 110 -29.91 7.67 6.41
N LYS A 111 -29.39 7.65 7.64
CA LYS A 111 -29.12 8.87 8.42
C LYS A 111 -27.94 9.65 7.86
N TYR A 112 -26.95 8.95 7.30
CA TYR A 112 -25.73 9.55 6.78
C TYR A 112 -25.91 10.09 5.35
N GLN A 113 -26.99 9.67 4.65
CA GLN A 113 -27.34 10.16 3.31
C GLN A 113 -26.15 10.13 2.33
N LEU A 114 -25.44 9.00 2.31
CA LEU A 114 -24.23 8.82 1.52
C LEU A 114 -24.52 9.02 0.01
N PRO A 115 -23.66 9.74 -0.71
CA PRO A 115 -23.82 10.02 -2.14
C PRO A 115 -23.54 8.79 -3.00
N TYR A 116 -23.96 8.86 -4.26
CA TYR A 116 -23.50 7.91 -5.29
C TYR A 116 -22.08 8.26 -5.70
N GLN A 117 -21.15 7.31 -5.67
CA GLN A 117 -19.75 7.57 -6.01
C GLN A 117 -19.22 6.71 -7.16
N ARG A 118 -20.08 5.96 -7.85
CA ARG A 118 -19.66 5.28 -9.07
C ARG A 118 -19.68 6.27 -10.24
N PRO A 119 -18.67 6.28 -11.11
CA PRO A 119 -18.74 7.01 -12.37
C PRO A 119 -19.97 6.59 -13.20
N SER A 120 -20.37 7.48 -14.10
CA SER A 120 -21.36 7.14 -15.12
C SER A 120 -20.89 5.92 -15.92
N GLU A 121 -21.84 5.15 -16.44
CA GLU A 121 -21.53 3.83 -17.00
C GLU A 121 -20.52 3.90 -18.15
N GLU A 122 -20.56 4.96 -18.95
CA GLU A 122 -19.62 5.23 -20.04
C GLU A 122 -18.21 5.63 -19.58
N CYS A 123 -18.05 6.04 -18.33
CA CYS A 123 -16.79 6.43 -17.72
C CYS A 123 -16.12 5.35 -16.86
N ARG A 124 -16.76 4.19 -16.72
CA ARG A 124 -16.19 3.04 -16.00
C ARG A 124 -15.05 2.42 -16.81
N THR A 125 -13.89 2.26 -16.19
CA THR A 125 -12.66 1.78 -16.87
C THR A 125 -12.73 0.30 -17.29
N PHE A 126 -13.55 -0.50 -16.61
CA PHE A 126 -13.80 -1.90 -16.94
C PHE A 126 -15.22 -2.29 -16.53
N LYS A 127 -15.92 -3.00 -17.41
CA LYS A 127 -17.31 -3.46 -17.17
C LYS A 127 -17.34 -4.96 -16.98
N SER A 128 -17.98 -5.41 -15.91
CA SER A 128 -18.19 -6.83 -15.60
C SER A 128 -19.65 -7.07 -15.28
N GLN A 129 -20.33 -7.91 -16.05
CA GLN A 129 -21.74 -8.22 -15.78
C GLN A 129 -21.90 -8.91 -14.42
N GLY A 130 -21.00 -9.83 -14.06
CA GLY A 130 -21.05 -10.51 -12.75
C GLY A 130 -20.89 -9.56 -11.57
N LEU A 131 -20.17 -8.44 -11.76
CA LEU A 131 -20.08 -7.37 -10.77
C LEU A 131 -21.42 -6.64 -10.62
N GLU A 132 -22.04 -6.20 -11.72
CA GLU A 132 -23.34 -5.50 -11.68
C GLU A 132 -24.44 -6.40 -11.11
N ASP A 133 -24.44 -7.68 -11.46
CA ASP A 133 -25.36 -8.68 -10.92
C ASP A 133 -25.17 -8.83 -9.40
N THR A 134 -23.92 -8.83 -8.93
CA THR A 134 -23.60 -8.90 -7.50
C THR A 134 -24.06 -7.64 -6.77
N VAL A 135 -23.75 -6.45 -7.28
CA VAL A 135 -24.19 -5.18 -6.68
C VAL A 135 -25.71 -5.14 -6.57
N THR A 136 -26.42 -5.48 -7.65
CA THR A 136 -27.89 -5.50 -7.67
C THR A 136 -28.47 -6.52 -6.69
N ARG A 137 -27.87 -7.71 -6.61
CA ARG A 137 -28.30 -8.77 -5.68
C ARG A 137 -28.14 -8.34 -4.22
N MET A 138 -27.03 -7.68 -3.89
CA MET A 138 -26.71 -7.26 -2.53
C MET A 138 -27.66 -6.18 -1.98
N GLU A 139 -28.38 -5.44 -2.83
CA GLU A 139 -29.47 -4.54 -2.40
C GLU A 139 -30.57 -5.29 -1.65
N GLY A 140 -30.82 -6.55 -2.03
CA GLY A 140 -31.78 -7.41 -1.36
C GLY A 140 -31.27 -8.02 -0.05
N VAL A 141 -29.95 -8.00 0.17
CA VAL A 141 -29.26 -8.67 1.29
C VAL A 141 -28.97 -7.68 2.40
N ILE A 142 -28.30 -6.57 2.07
CA ILE A 142 -27.91 -5.52 3.01
C ILE A 142 -29.12 -4.64 3.31
N LYS A 143 -29.64 -4.68 4.54
CA LYS A 143 -30.86 -3.95 4.91
C LYS A 143 -30.60 -2.50 5.29
N ASP A 144 -29.41 -2.20 5.79
CA ASP A 144 -29.01 -0.83 6.07
C ASP A 144 -28.72 -0.08 4.76
N PRO A 145 -29.44 1.02 4.47
CA PRO A 145 -29.33 1.71 3.19
C PRO A 145 -27.99 2.46 3.00
N ASP A 146 -27.35 2.91 4.08
CA ASP A 146 -26.03 3.58 3.97
C ASP A 146 -24.93 2.54 3.85
N LEU A 147 -25.03 1.41 4.55
CA LEU A 147 -24.10 0.28 4.36
C LEU A 147 -24.18 -0.26 2.93
N TYR A 148 -25.38 -0.43 2.38
CA TYR A 148 -25.54 -0.83 0.98
C TYR A 148 -24.97 0.22 0.03
N ARG A 149 -25.18 1.52 0.29
CA ARG A 149 -24.60 2.57 -0.54
C ARG A 149 -23.08 2.55 -0.51
N LEU A 150 -22.48 2.37 0.66
CA LEU A 150 -21.03 2.25 0.81
C LEU A 150 -20.51 1.02 0.04
N PHE A 151 -21.17 -0.13 0.15
CA PHE A 151 -20.83 -1.33 -0.63
C PHE A 151 -20.95 -1.09 -2.15
N GLN A 152 -22.05 -0.48 -2.58
CA GLN A 152 -22.33 -0.16 -3.98
C GLN A 152 -21.24 0.76 -4.55
N ASN A 153 -20.76 1.73 -3.77
CA ASN A 153 -19.69 2.63 -4.19
C ASN A 153 -18.31 1.97 -4.16
N ALA A 154 -18.00 1.25 -3.08
CA ALA A 154 -16.65 0.77 -2.78
C ALA A 154 -16.28 -0.50 -3.55
N TYR A 155 -17.15 -1.52 -3.58
CA TYR A 155 -16.78 -2.81 -4.17
C TYR A 155 -16.40 -2.72 -5.67
N PRO A 156 -17.15 -1.98 -6.52
CA PRO A 156 -16.79 -1.82 -7.93
C PRO A 156 -15.61 -0.88 -8.19
N ASN A 157 -15.11 -0.15 -7.18
CA ASN A 157 -14.29 1.05 -7.38
C ASN A 157 -13.05 0.80 -8.24
N THR A 158 -12.31 -0.29 -8.04
CA THR A 158 -11.15 -0.63 -8.87
C THR A 158 -11.54 -0.79 -10.34
N LEU A 159 -12.57 -1.58 -10.63
CA LEU A 159 -13.00 -1.84 -12.01
C LEU A 159 -13.56 -0.58 -12.66
N ASP A 160 -14.27 0.23 -11.87
CA ASP A 160 -14.86 1.47 -12.35
C ASP A 160 -13.81 2.56 -12.62
N THR A 161 -12.67 2.58 -11.90
CA THR A 161 -11.79 3.78 -11.88
C THR A 161 -10.30 3.53 -12.08
N ALA A 162 -9.80 2.33 -11.76
CA ALA A 162 -8.38 2.06 -11.59
C ALA A 162 -7.77 1.15 -12.67
N ILE A 163 -8.57 0.55 -13.56
CA ILE A 163 -8.05 -0.20 -14.72
C ILE A 163 -7.60 0.81 -15.79
N LYS A 164 -6.44 1.43 -15.55
CA LYS A 164 -5.97 2.58 -16.34
C LYS A 164 -5.63 2.18 -17.77
N TRP A 165 -5.14 0.95 -17.97
CA TRP A 165 -4.92 0.42 -19.31
C TRP A 165 -4.99 -1.11 -19.35
N LYS A 166 -5.48 -1.64 -20.47
CA LYS A 166 -5.47 -3.06 -20.80
C LYS A 166 -5.11 -3.24 -22.27
N GLY A 167 -4.25 -4.21 -22.55
CA GLY A 167 -3.86 -4.53 -23.91
C GLY A 167 -3.04 -5.81 -23.97
N TYR A 168 -2.13 -5.85 -24.93
CA TYR A 168 -1.23 -6.97 -25.14
C TYR A 168 0.19 -6.46 -25.29
N ALA A 169 1.16 -7.32 -25.04
CA ALA A 169 2.55 -7.03 -25.31
C ALA A 169 2.80 -6.68 -26.78
N ALA A 170 3.71 -5.74 -27.04
CA ALA A 170 4.05 -5.35 -28.41
C ALA A 170 4.75 -6.47 -29.19
N ASP A 171 5.50 -7.32 -28.49
CA ASP A 171 6.25 -8.43 -29.06
C ASP A 171 5.49 -9.77 -29.03
N ASN A 172 4.33 -9.84 -28.35
CA ASN A 172 3.51 -11.04 -28.30
C ASN A 172 2.01 -10.72 -28.13
N ALA A 173 1.23 -10.93 -29.19
CA ALA A 173 -0.21 -10.67 -29.20
C ALA A 173 -1.06 -11.61 -28.34
N GLU A 174 -0.47 -12.66 -27.76
CA GLU A 174 -1.15 -13.55 -26.80
C GLU A 174 -0.87 -13.17 -25.34
N GLU A 175 0.14 -12.34 -25.09
CA GLU A 175 0.52 -11.90 -23.74
C GLU A 175 -0.37 -10.70 -23.35
N GLU A 176 -1.50 -10.99 -22.70
CA GLU A 176 -2.34 -9.97 -22.09
C GLU A 176 -1.55 -9.17 -21.05
N LEU A 177 -1.79 -7.86 -20.98
CA LEU A 177 -1.22 -6.94 -20.01
C LEU A 177 -2.34 -6.07 -19.42
N THR A 178 -2.30 -5.83 -18.11
CA THR A 178 -3.26 -4.98 -17.41
C THR A 178 -2.53 -4.12 -16.40
N PHE A 179 -2.63 -2.81 -16.58
CA PHE A 179 -2.02 -1.81 -15.73
C PHE A 179 -3.08 -1.20 -14.81
N ILE A 180 -2.93 -1.46 -13.52
CA ILE A 180 -3.87 -1.01 -12.48
C ILE A 180 -3.16 0.02 -11.62
N ILE A 181 -3.77 1.19 -11.49
CA ILE A 181 -3.25 2.27 -10.63
C ILE A 181 -3.80 2.12 -9.21
N THR A 182 -3.08 2.62 -8.21
CA THR A 182 -3.51 2.53 -6.79
C THR A 182 -4.77 3.36 -6.50
N GLY A 183 -5.03 4.33 -7.36
CA GLY A 183 -6.12 5.28 -7.28
C GLY A 183 -5.61 6.66 -7.69
N ASP A 184 -5.46 7.55 -6.71
CA ASP A 184 -4.97 8.92 -6.87
C ASP A 184 -3.51 9.05 -7.40
N ILE A 185 -2.76 7.95 -7.54
CA ILE A 185 -1.40 7.93 -8.10
C ILE A 185 -1.38 7.10 -9.38
N ASN A 186 -0.90 7.68 -10.49
CA ASN A 186 -0.82 7.03 -11.81
C ASN A 186 0.38 6.05 -11.94
N ALA A 187 0.58 5.19 -10.95
CA ALA A 187 1.59 4.13 -10.94
C ALA A 187 1.02 2.84 -10.34
N MET A 188 1.66 1.72 -10.68
CA MET A 188 1.21 0.39 -10.27
C MET A 188 2.14 -0.17 -9.21
N TRP A 189 1.63 -0.30 -7.99
CA TRP A 189 2.28 -1.09 -6.94
C TRP A 189 1.96 -2.57 -7.16
N LEU A 190 2.97 -3.43 -6.96
CA LEU A 190 2.77 -4.88 -7.02
C LEU A 190 1.75 -5.33 -5.96
N ARG A 191 1.88 -4.80 -4.73
CA ARG A 191 0.94 -5.03 -3.63
C ARG A 191 -0.48 -4.59 -3.98
N ASP A 192 -0.68 -3.30 -4.29
CA ASP A 192 -2.01 -2.73 -4.48
C ASP A 192 -2.74 -3.42 -5.63
N SER A 193 -2.09 -3.57 -6.79
CA SER A 193 -2.72 -4.20 -7.95
C SER A 193 -3.13 -5.66 -7.69
N SER A 194 -2.33 -6.41 -6.93
CA SER A 194 -2.71 -7.76 -6.50
C SER A 194 -3.88 -7.78 -5.53
N ASN A 195 -3.90 -6.90 -4.51
CA ASN A 195 -4.99 -6.85 -3.51
C ASN A 195 -6.29 -6.26 -4.08
N GLN A 196 -6.18 -5.31 -5.02
CA GLN A 196 -7.30 -4.81 -5.81
C GLN A 196 -7.94 -5.95 -6.62
N MET A 197 -7.14 -6.84 -7.21
CA MET A 197 -7.66 -8.03 -7.90
C MET A 197 -8.22 -9.07 -6.93
N GLN A 198 -7.56 -9.27 -5.77
CA GLN A 198 -8.01 -10.20 -4.72
C GLN A 198 -9.45 -9.92 -4.30
N SER A 199 -9.85 -8.65 -4.25
CA SER A 199 -11.22 -8.24 -3.93
C SER A 199 -12.27 -8.87 -4.86
N TYR A 200 -11.90 -9.14 -6.13
CA TYR A 200 -12.77 -9.75 -7.13
C TYR A 200 -12.59 -11.26 -7.28
N LEU A 201 -11.82 -11.90 -6.39
CA LEU A 201 -11.67 -13.36 -6.37
C LEU A 201 -13.03 -14.11 -6.34
N PRO A 202 -14.07 -13.66 -5.62
CA PRO A 202 -15.39 -14.30 -5.67
C PRO A 202 -16.06 -14.30 -7.05
N LEU A 203 -15.66 -13.38 -7.94
CA LEU A 203 -16.18 -13.27 -9.31
C LEU A 203 -15.28 -13.97 -10.35
N LEU A 204 -14.08 -14.39 -9.95
CA LEU A 204 -13.11 -14.98 -10.84
C LEU A 204 -13.54 -16.41 -11.23
N ASN A 205 -13.77 -16.59 -12.52
CA ASN A 205 -14.06 -17.88 -13.14
C ASN A 205 -13.12 -18.09 -14.33
N ALA A 206 -12.81 -19.34 -14.65
CA ALA A 206 -12.07 -19.68 -15.86
C ALA A 206 -12.78 -19.11 -17.10
N SER A 207 -12.08 -18.26 -17.86
CA SER A 207 -12.64 -17.63 -19.06
C SER A 207 -11.53 -17.23 -20.03
N SER A 208 -11.79 -17.46 -21.31
CA SER A 208 -10.98 -16.97 -22.42
C SER A 208 -11.49 -15.66 -23.01
N ASP A 209 -12.57 -15.08 -22.46
CA ASP A 209 -13.07 -13.77 -22.90
C ASP A 209 -12.05 -12.68 -22.53
N PRO A 210 -11.55 -11.89 -23.50
CA PRO A 210 -10.63 -10.80 -23.22
C PRO A 210 -11.23 -9.67 -22.37
N ASN A 211 -12.53 -9.66 -22.13
CA ASN A 211 -13.20 -8.71 -21.23
C ASN A 211 -13.69 -9.38 -19.94
N SER A 212 -13.06 -10.47 -19.51
CA SER A 212 -13.36 -11.14 -18.24
C SER A 212 -12.41 -10.73 -17.11
N ILE A 213 -12.83 -10.95 -15.86
CA ILE A 213 -11.96 -10.83 -14.68
C ILE A 213 -10.72 -11.74 -14.83
N ALA A 214 -10.86 -12.93 -15.41
CA ALA A 214 -9.72 -13.81 -15.69
C ALA A 214 -8.68 -13.18 -16.62
N SER A 215 -9.11 -12.40 -17.62
CA SER A 215 -8.19 -11.65 -18.49
C SER A 215 -7.46 -10.54 -17.74
N LEU A 216 -8.10 -9.87 -16.78
CA LEU A 216 -7.41 -8.91 -15.90
C LEU A 216 -6.36 -9.60 -15.04
N TYR A 217 -6.69 -10.73 -14.41
CA TYR A 217 -5.72 -11.50 -13.60
C TYR A 217 -4.50 -11.91 -14.43
N ARG A 218 -4.70 -12.52 -15.61
CA ARG A 218 -3.59 -12.89 -16.51
C ARG A 218 -2.77 -11.67 -16.91
N GLY A 219 -3.44 -10.56 -17.23
CA GLY A 219 -2.81 -9.30 -17.59
C GLY A 219 -1.95 -8.70 -16.48
N VAL A 220 -2.43 -8.72 -15.24
CA VAL A 220 -1.67 -8.24 -14.07
C VAL A 220 -0.49 -9.17 -13.81
N ILE A 221 -0.69 -10.49 -13.81
CA ILE A 221 0.39 -11.46 -13.56
C ILE A 221 1.51 -11.30 -14.60
N ASN A 222 1.17 -11.20 -15.89
CA ASN A 222 2.19 -11.00 -16.93
C ASN A 222 2.93 -9.67 -16.77
N LEU A 223 2.20 -8.58 -16.49
CA LEU A 223 2.83 -7.27 -16.36
C LEU A 223 3.73 -7.19 -15.11
N GLN A 224 3.28 -7.70 -13.96
CA GLN A 224 4.10 -7.82 -12.76
C GLN A 224 5.33 -8.69 -12.99
N ALA A 225 5.21 -9.79 -13.75
CA ALA A 225 6.36 -10.64 -14.09
C ALA A 225 7.43 -9.87 -14.90
N ARG A 226 7.01 -9.02 -15.85
CA ARG A 226 7.94 -8.16 -16.61
C ARG A 226 8.65 -7.14 -15.71
N TYR A 227 7.92 -6.54 -14.77
CA TYR A 227 8.47 -5.60 -13.80
C TYR A 227 9.50 -6.25 -12.87
N LEU A 228 9.19 -7.42 -12.33
CA LEU A 228 10.09 -8.19 -11.47
C LEU A 228 11.37 -8.62 -12.19
N LEU A 229 11.30 -8.91 -13.50
CA LEU A 229 12.50 -9.20 -14.29
C LEU A 229 13.33 -7.96 -14.61
N THR A 230 12.76 -6.77 -14.48
CA THR A 230 13.45 -5.50 -14.74
C THR A 230 14.10 -4.97 -13.46
N SER A 231 13.34 -4.88 -12.37
CA SER A 231 13.79 -4.32 -11.10
C SER A 231 13.13 -5.06 -9.93
N PRO A 232 13.62 -6.25 -9.53
CA PRO A 232 12.94 -7.10 -8.54
C PRO A 232 12.95 -6.54 -7.11
N TYR A 233 13.73 -5.48 -6.84
CA TYR A 233 13.77 -4.80 -5.56
C TYR A 233 12.78 -3.63 -5.44
N CYS A 234 12.07 -3.26 -6.51
CA CYS A 234 11.21 -2.08 -6.49
C CYS A 234 9.73 -2.45 -6.26
N ASN A 235 9.02 -1.63 -5.47
CA ASN A 235 7.62 -1.81 -5.12
C ASN A 235 6.65 -1.33 -6.21
N SER A 236 7.02 -0.29 -6.98
CA SER A 236 6.08 0.35 -7.91
C SER A 236 6.65 0.74 -9.28
N PHE A 237 5.80 0.68 -10.30
CA PHE A 237 6.20 0.73 -11.69
C PHE A 237 5.37 1.70 -12.53
N GLN A 238 6.02 2.23 -13.56
CA GLN A 238 5.44 3.12 -14.56
C GLN A 238 4.53 2.35 -15.52
N PRO A 239 3.60 3.02 -16.24
CA PRO A 239 2.82 2.39 -17.28
C PRO A 239 3.69 1.63 -18.30
N PRO A 240 3.24 0.47 -18.81
CA PRO A 240 3.96 -0.24 -19.86
C PRO A 240 4.05 0.63 -21.11
N ALA A 241 5.15 0.53 -21.86
CA ALA A 241 5.37 1.36 -23.04
C ALA A 241 4.24 1.23 -24.08
N GLU A 242 3.65 0.03 -24.18
CA GLU A 242 2.51 -0.29 -25.05
C GLU A 242 1.23 0.48 -24.71
N SER A 243 1.14 1.06 -23.51
CA SER A 243 -0.02 1.86 -23.11
C SER A 243 -0.03 3.27 -23.70
N GLU A 244 1.13 3.75 -24.18
CA GLU A 244 1.35 5.15 -24.60
C GLU A 244 0.99 6.19 -23.51
N LEU A 245 0.74 5.74 -22.27
CA LEU A 245 0.53 6.62 -21.14
C LEU A 245 1.87 7.24 -20.72
N PRO A 246 1.90 8.54 -20.39
CA PRO A 246 3.10 9.17 -19.88
C PRO A 246 3.48 8.57 -18.53
N PRO A 247 4.78 8.37 -18.24
CA PRO A 247 5.24 8.08 -16.90
C PRO A 247 4.75 9.12 -15.90
N ALA A 248 4.36 8.68 -14.71
CA ALA A 248 4.01 9.57 -13.62
C ALA A 248 5.29 10.13 -12.97
N GLU A 249 5.28 11.41 -12.61
CA GLU A 249 6.37 12.05 -11.91
C GLU A 249 6.31 11.70 -10.42
N ASN A 250 7.46 11.38 -9.83
CA ASN A 250 7.64 11.20 -8.39
C ASN A 250 8.74 12.15 -7.89
N GLU A 251 8.36 13.37 -7.50
CA GLU A 251 9.32 14.36 -7.02
C GLU A 251 10.10 13.87 -5.79
N SER A 252 9.44 13.12 -4.91
CA SER A 252 10.05 12.56 -3.69
C SER A 252 11.15 11.54 -3.97
N ALA A 253 11.07 10.82 -5.09
CA ALA A 253 12.07 9.82 -5.50
C ALA A 253 13.15 10.38 -6.44
N SER A 254 13.09 11.66 -6.81
CA SER A 254 13.99 12.26 -7.81
C SER A 254 15.46 12.32 -7.36
N GLU A 255 15.70 12.27 -6.05
CA GLU A 255 17.03 12.28 -5.43
C GLU A 255 17.37 10.97 -4.70
N ASP A 256 16.58 9.91 -4.93
CA ASP A 256 16.85 8.61 -4.33
C ASP A 256 18.18 8.03 -4.83
N THR A 257 18.97 7.50 -3.90
CA THR A 257 20.15 6.68 -4.22
C THR A 257 19.85 5.25 -3.79
N VAL A 258 19.77 4.35 -4.77
CA VAL A 258 19.36 2.96 -4.56
C VAL A 258 20.35 2.03 -5.24
N PHE A 259 20.70 0.95 -4.55
CA PHE A 259 21.39 -0.20 -5.12
C PHE A 259 20.50 -1.43 -4.96
N PRO A 260 20.31 -2.26 -6.00
CA PRO A 260 20.79 -2.07 -7.38
C PRO A 260 20.17 -0.83 -8.06
N GLU A 261 20.88 -0.25 -9.01
CA GLU A 261 20.39 0.90 -9.77
C GLU A 261 19.15 0.52 -10.60
N TYR A 262 18.23 1.48 -10.77
CA TYR A 262 16.99 1.30 -11.51
C TYR A 262 16.74 2.49 -12.45
N SER A 263 15.81 2.33 -13.40
CA SER A 263 15.40 3.41 -14.30
C SER A 263 14.05 3.99 -13.89
N ASN A 264 14.00 5.33 -13.69
CA ASN A 264 12.76 6.08 -13.49
C ASN A 264 11.80 6.02 -14.70
N SER A 265 12.26 5.53 -15.86
CA SER A 265 11.39 5.30 -17.02
C SER A 265 10.48 4.08 -16.87
N SER A 266 10.87 3.11 -16.04
CA SER A 266 10.14 1.85 -15.81
C SER A 266 9.63 1.72 -14.38
N VAL A 267 10.31 2.34 -13.42
CA VAL A 267 10.01 2.28 -11.98
C VAL A 267 9.49 3.63 -11.53
N PHE A 268 8.43 3.63 -10.73
CA PHE A 268 7.90 4.84 -10.12
C PHE A 268 8.57 5.12 -8.76
N GLU A 269 8.78 4.08 -7.96
CA GLU A 269 9.52 4.10 -6.70
C GLU A 269 10.19 2.75 -6.46
N CYS A 270 11.39 2.77 -5.86
CA CYS A 270 12.17 1.56 -5.60
C CYS A 270 12.42 1.29 -4.12
N LYS A 271 11.35 1.25 -3.32
CA LYS A 271 11.38 0.78 -1.94
C LYS A 271 11.24 -0.74 -1.92
N TYR A 272 12.25 -1.43 -1.38
CA TYR A 272 12.21 -2.90 -1.30
C TYR A 272 11.31 -3.38 -0.17
N GLU A 273 10.26 -4.09 -0.58
CA GLU A 273 9.20 -4.63 0.26
C GLU A 273 9.03 -6.10 -0.04
N LEU A 274 9.28 -6.97 0.95
CA LEU A 274 9.12 -8.41 0.78
C LEU A 274 7.67 -8.78 0.41
N ASP A 275 6.69 -8.01 0.88
CA ASP A 275 5.29 -8.21 0.53
C ASP A 275 4.97 -7.91 -0.93
N SER A 276 5.72 -7.04 -1.62
CA SER A 276 5.56 -6.82 -3.06
C SER A 276 5.84 -8.11 -3.85
N LEU A 277 6.82 -8.90 -3.41
CA LEU A 277 7.11 -10.21 -4.00
C LEU A 277 6.07 -11.25 -3.59
N ALA A 278 5.63 -11.22 -2.32
CA ALA A 278 4.57 -12.10 -1.84
C ALA A 278 3.22 -11.85 -2.55
N ALA A 279 2.92 -10.60 -2.92
CA ALA A 279 1.73 -10.19 -3.65
C ALA A 279 1.68 -10.77 -5.08
N PHE A 280 2.83 -10.91 -5.75
CA PHE A 280 2.93 -11.62 -7.03
C PHE A 280 2.62 -13.12 -6.88
N LEU A 281 3.11 -13.75 -5.81
CA LEU A 281 2.81 -15.14 -5.49
C LEU A 281 1.32 -15.32 -5.13
N GLN A 282 0.75 -14.38 -4.38
CA GLN A 282 -0.67 -14.34 -4.02
C GLN A 282 -1.57 -14.33 -5.25
N ILE A 283 -1.43 -13.34 -6.13
CA ILE A 283 -2.30 -13.22 -7.31
C ILE A 283 -2.17 -14.45 -8.23
N SER A 284 -0.97 -15.03 -8.31
CA SER A 284 -0.72 -16.29 -9.04
C SER A 284 -1.48 -17.47 -8.41
N ALA A 285 -1.39 -17.64 -7.09
CA ALA A 285 -2.07 -18.69 -6.37
C ALA A 285 -3.58 -18.54 -6.43
N ASP A 286 -4.10 -17.34 -6.24
CA ASP A 286 -5.53 -17.04 -6.29
C ASP A 286 -6.09 -17.29 -7.70
N TYR A 287 -5.38 -16.88 -8.76
CA TYR A 287 -5.76 -17.17 -10.15
C TYR A 287 -5.86 -18.68 -10.41
N TYR A 288 -4.81 -19.41 -10.06
CA TYR A 288 -4.76 -20.85 -10.29
C TYR A 288 -5.83 -21.60 -9.49
N GLN A 289 -6.03 -21.25 -8.21
CA GLN A 289 -7.02 -21.90 -7.35
C GLN A 289 -8.45 -21.72 -7.87
N ALA A 290 -8.77 -20.54 -8.40
CA ALA A 290 -10.11 -20.25 -8.92
C ALA A 290 -10.36 -20.84 -10.32
N THR A 291 -9.33 -20.93 -11.17
CA THR A 291 -9.51 -21.26 -12.60
C THR A 291 -8.99 -22.63 -13.02
N GLY A 292 -7.99 -23.16 -12.32
CA GLY A 292 -7.25 -24.37 -12.72
C GLY A 292 -6.37 -24.19 -13.96
N ASP A 293 -6.19 -22.98 -14.49
CA ASP A 293 -5.42 -22.71 -15.71
C ASP A 293 -3.90 -22.77 -15.43
N VAL A 294 -3.37 -23.99 -15.33
CA VAL A 294 -1.94 -24.24 -15.13
C VAL A 294 -1.13 -23.90 -16.37
N GLU A 295 -1.69 -24.10 -17.57
CA GLU A 295 -0.99 -23.91 -18.83
C GLU A 295 -0.56 -22.45 -19.01
N PHE A 296 -1.37 -21.49 -18.53
CA PHE A 296 -1.03 -20.06 -18.53
C PHE A 296 0.36 -19.77 -17.95
N PHE A 297 0.72 -20.38 -16.82
CA PHE A 297 1.97 -20.11 -16.11
C PHE A 297 3.22 -20.57 -16.87
N GLY A 298 3.07 -21.47 -17.86
CA GLY A 298 4.14 -21.92 -18.74
C GLY A 298 4.32 -21.10 -20.02
N LYS A 299 3.42 -20.14 -20.34
CA LYS A 299 3.40 -19.45 -21.64
C LYS A 299 4.40 -18.30 -21.77
N PHE A 300 4.60 -17.55 -20.69
CA PHE A 300 5.33 -16.29 -20.71
C PHE A 300 6.45 -16.25 -19.67
N LYS A 301 6.56 -15.13 -18.94
CA LYS A 301 7.68 -14.81 -18.06
C LYS A 301 7.50 -15.23 -16.61
N TRP A 302 6.37 -15.85 -16.26
CA TRP A 302 6.02 -16.16 -14.87
C TRP A 302 7.10 -16.98 -14.15
N ALA A 303 7.54 -18.09 -14.73
CA ALA A 303 8.54 -18.95 -14.07
C ALA A 303 9.89 -18.25 -13.85
N GLN A 304 10.26 -17.36 -14.77
CA GLN A 304 11.48 -16.56 -14.68
C GLN A 304 11.35 -15.49 -13.60
N ALA A 305 10.17 -14.87 -13.46
CA ALA A 305 9.90 -13.92 -12.38
C ALA A 305 9.91 -14.60 -11.00
N VAL A 306 9.39 -15.83 -10.89
CA VAL A 306 9.51 -16.63 -9.67
C VAL A 306 10.96 -16.92 -9.31
N GLU A 307 11.80 -17.28 -10.30
CA GLU A 307 13.24 -17.48 -10.08
C GLU A 307 13.92 -16.20 -9.59
N ALA A 308 13.63 -15.04 -10.21
CA ALA A 308 14.16 -13.74 -9.78
C ALA A 308 13.72 -13.36 -8.35
N ILE A 309 12.48 -13.65 -7.97
CA ILE A 309 11.99 -13.45 -6.59
C ILE A 309 12.76 -14.32 -5.59
N LEU A 310 13.02 -15.58 -5.93
CA LEU A 310 13.78 -16.48 -5.05
C LEU A 310 15.23 -16.03 -4.90
N ASP A 311 15.83 -15.49 -5.96
CA ASP A 311 17.18 -14.94 -5.91
C ASP A 311 17.25 -13.71 -5.00
N VAL A 312 16.28 -12.79 -5.09
CA VAL A 312 16.15 -11.68 -4.13
C VAL A 312 15.92 -12.17 -2.71
N ALA A 313 15.10 -13.21 -2.51
CA ALA A 313 14.88 -13.78 -1.19
C ALA A 313 16.18 -14.32 -0.58
N ASP A 314 16.98 -15.05 -1.36
CA ASP A 314 18.28 -15.58 -0.92
C ASP A 314 19.27 -14.44 -0.62
N ASP A 315 19.35 -13.42 -1.49
CA ASP A 315 20.17 -12.23 -1.27
C ASP A 315 19.77 -11.54 0.04
N MET A 316 18.48 -11.32 0.26
CA MET A 316 17.96 -10.60 1.43
C MET A 316 17.92 -11.44 2.71
N MET A 317 18.42 -12.68 2.69
CA MET A 317 18.77 -13.44 3.90
C MET A 317 20.22 -13.15 4.37
N LEU A 318 21.02 -12.40 3.61
CA LEU A 318 22.38 -12.05 3.97
C LEU A 318 22.43 -11.19 5.26
N PRO A 319 23.17 -11.62 6.30
CA PRO A 319 23.29 -10.86 7.54
C PRO A 319 24.20 -9.65 7.38
N THR A 320 24.19 -8.74 8.37
CA THR A 320 25.06 -7.56 8.34
C THR A 320 26.53 -7.91 8.51
N TYR A 321 26.84 -8.90 9.34
CA TYR A 321 28.22 -9.29 9.65
C TYR A 321 28.52 -10.73 9.23
N GLY A 322 29.69 -10.94 8.64
CA GLY A 322 30.26 -12.24 8.35
C GLY A 322 30.77 -12.97 9.61
N PRO A 323 31.16 -14.25 9.50
CA PRO A 323 31.64 -15.04 10.63
C PRO A 323 32.88 -14.48 11.36
N ASP A 324 33.68 -13.65 10.67
CA ASP A 324 34.86 -12.96 11.21
C ASP A 324 34.56 -11.55 11.73
N GLY A 325 33.29 -11.11 11.67
CA GLY A 325 32.85 -9.78 12.07
C GLY A 325 33.00 -8.70 11.00
N ALA A 326 33.43 -9.04 9.78
CA ALA A 326 33.43 -8.08 8.67
C ALA A 326 32.00 -7.68 8.29
N VAL A 327 31.80 -6.40 7.96
CA VAL A 327 30.52 -5.94 7.38
C VAL A 327 30.42 -6.50 5.97
N LEU A 328 29.31 -7.19 5.67
CA LEU A 328 29.04 -7.72 4.34
C LEU A 328 28.40 -6.64 3.47
N ASP A 329 28.67 -6.68 2.17
CA ASP A 329 28.03 -5.80 1.20
C ASP A 329 26.53 -6.13 1.14
N SER A 330 25.68 -5.15 1.45
CA SER A 330 24.23 -5.34 1.40
C SER A 330 23.78 -5.43 -0.06
N PRO A 331 22.97 -6.44 -0.44
CA PRO A 331 22.49 -6.58 -1.81
C PRO A 331 21.47 -5.50 -2.20
N TYR A 332 20.89 -4.83 -1.20
CA TYR A 332 20.03 -3.67 -1.38
C TYR A 332 20.42 -2.53 -0.44
N THR A 333 20.45 -1.31 -0.94
CA THR A 333 20.62 -0.08 -0.14
C THR A 333 19.70 1.02 -0.64
N PHE A 334 19.23 1.88 0.25
CA PHE A 334 18.33 2.97 -0.10
C PHE A 334 18.59 4.22 0.75
N THR A 335 18.72 5.38 0.11
CA THR A 335 18.68 6.67 0.80
C THR A 335 17.84 7.68 0.03
N ARG A 336 17.06 8.47 0.77
CA ARG A 336 16.29 9.61 0.27
C ARG A 336 16.59 10.86 1.08
N LEU A 337 16.63 12.02 0.42
CA LEU A 337 16.67 13.31 1.11
C LEU A 337 15.26 13.69 1.59
N THR A 338 15.02 13.62 2.90
CA THR A 338 13.67 13.77 3.46
C THR A 338 13.72 14.25 4.91
N THR A 339 12.63 14.86 5.38
CA THR A 339 12.41 15.22 6.79
C THR A 339 11.63 14.15 7.56
N ARG A 340 11.16 13.09 6.88
CA ARG A 340 10.45 11.96 7.49
C ARG A 340 11.42 10.81 7.71
N SER A 341 11.57 10.36 8.96
CA SER A 341 12.51 9.28 9.29
C SER A 341 12.14 7.92 8.71
N THR A 342 10.87 7.70 8.37
CA THR A 342 10.39 6.47 7.74
C THR A 342 10.64 6.44 6.23
N GLU A 343 10.99 7.56 5.62
CA GLU A 343 11.17 7.67 4.17
C GLU A 343 12.63 7.40 3.72
N THR A 344 13.50 6.94 4.63
CA THR A 344 14.91 6.64 4.35
C THR A 344 15.45 5.60 5.35
N PHE A 345 16.63 5.05 5.08
CA PHE A 345 17.28 4.09 5.98
C PHE A 345 18.33 4.74 6.89
N ALA A 346 18.49 4.13 8.07
CA ALA A 346 19.64 4.36 8.93
C ALA A 346 20.93 3.75 8.33
N ASN A 347 22.07 4.09 8.93
CA ASN A 347 23.39 3.54 8.60
C ASN A 347 23.76 3.67 7.11
N ASP A 348 23.68 4.90 6.60
CA ASP A 348 24.07 5.25 5.23
C ASP A 348 23.41 4.37 4.15
N GLY A 349 22.13 4.05 4.35
CA GLY A 349 21.34 3.29 3.39
C GLY A 349 21.31 1.79 3.60
N LEU A 350 21.90 1.25 4.68
CA LEU A 350 21.92 -0.18 4.98
C LEU A 350 20.70 -0.66 5.80
N GLY A 351 20.04 0.26 6.51
CA GLY A 351 19.06 -0.04 7.55
C GLY A 351 19.72 -0.52 8.85
N ASN A 352 18.92 -0.92 9.84
CA ASN A 352 19.47 -1.44 11.11
C ASN A 352 20.09 -2.84 10.94
N PRO A 353 21.14 -3.19 11.72
CA PRO A 353 21.82 -4.47 11.59
C PRO A 353 20.92 -5.70 11.79
N VAL A 354 21.24 -6.78 11.09
CA VAL A 354 20.51 -8.05 11.09
C VAL A 354 21.47 -9.19 11.44
N ALA A 355 21.07 -10.03 12.40
CA ALA A 355 21.86 -11.17 12.85
C ALA A 355 21.83 -12.32 11.85
N ASN A 356 22.89 -13.11 11.86
CA ASN A 356 22.97 -14.35 11.09
C ASN A 356 22.17 -15.48 11.74
N GLY A 357 21.76 -16.46 10.94
CA GLY A 357 21.20 -17.73 11.42
C GLY A 357 19.72 -17.69 11.80
N THR A 358 19.00 -16.62 11.48
CA THR A 358 17.54 -16.54 11.72
C THR A 358 16.76 -17.31 10.66
N GLY A 359 17.28 -17.41 9.43
CA GLY A 359 16.57 -18.00 8.30
C GLY A 359 15.41 -17.15 7.75
N LEU A 360 15.24 -15.93 8.27
CA LEU A 360 14.22 -14.97 7.82
C LEU A 360 14.77 -14.07 6.72
N ILE A 361 13.89 -13.63 5.82
CA ILE A 361 14.20 -12.70 4.74
C ILE A 361 14.01 -11.27 5.25
N ARG A 362 14.96 -10.38 4.95
CA ARG A 362 14.85 -8.96 5.25
C ARG A 362 13.74 -8.32 4.41
N SER A 363 13.07 -7.31 4.96
CA SER A 363 12.27 -6.33 4.22
C SER A 363 12.84 -4.96 4.54
N GLY A 364 13.10 -4.16 3.50
CA GLY A 364 13.62 -2.81 3.69
C GLY A 364 12.54 -1.88 4.23
N PHE A 365 11.40 -1.90 3.57
CA PHE A 365 10.18 -1.16 3.89
C PHE A 365 9.03 -2.11 4.23
N ARG A 366 7.98 -1.55 4.83
CA ARG A 366 6.72 -2.18 5.19
C ARG A 366 5.70 -1.99 4.05
N PRO A 367 4.55 -2.67 4.07
CA PRO A 367 3.46 -2.41 3.14
C PRO A 367 2.81 -1.01 3.27
N SER A 368 3.23 -0.20 4.26
CA SER A 368 2.90 1.22 4.37
C SER A 368 3.87 2.14 3.61
N ASP A 369 4.82 1.56 2.86
CA ASP A 369 5.97 2.23 2.23
C ASP A 369 6.92 2.94 3.25
N ASP A 370 6.75 2.71 4.55
CA ASP A 370 7.66 3.19 5.60
C ASP A 370 8.81 2.21 5.85
N SER A 371 10.00 2.71 6.16
CA SER A 371 11.16 1.87 6.48
C SER A 371 10.92 1.04 7.73
N THR A 372 11.37 -0.21 7.69
CA THR A 372 11.34 -1.09 8.86
C THR A 372 12.28 -0.54 9.95
N ILE A 373 11.93 -0.73 11.22
CA ILE A 373 12.87 -0.46 12.31
C ILE A 373 13.84 -1.63 12.40
N PHE A 374 13.34 -2.86 12.47
CA PHE A 374 14.18 -4.04 12.26
C PHE A 374 13.74 -4.80 11.01
N GLN A 375 14.70 -5.11 10.15
CA GLN A 375 14.42 -5.57 8.79
C GLN A 375 13.84 -6.99 8.73
N LEU A 376 13.91 -7.80 9.79
CA LEU A 376 13.21 -9.08 9.81
C LEU A 376 11.74 -8.86 10.18
N TYR A 377 11.00 -8.41 9.17
CA TYR A 377 9.59 -8.09 9.25
C TYR A 377 8.74 -9.37 9.25
N ILE A 378 8.12 -9.70 10.38
CA ILE A 378 7.48 -11.00 10.60
C ILE A 378 6.26 -11.21 9.68
N PRO A 379 5.30 -10.25 9.58
CA PRO A 379 4.16 -10.38 8.67
C PRO A 379 4.52 -10.65 7.20
N ALA A 380 5.51 -9.96 6.63
CA ALA A 380 5.89 -10.23 5.23
C ALA A 380 6.53 -11.61 5.05
N ASN A 381 7.32 -12.07 6.02
CA ASN A 381 7.85 -13.45 6.00
C ASN A 381 6.71 -14.49 6.10
N MET A 382 5.68 -14.22 6.91
CA MET A 382 4.48 -15.06 6.98
C MET A 382 3.75 -15.11 5.62
N MET A 383 3.48 -13.95 5.01
CA MET A 383 2.78 -13.86 3.72
C MET A 383 3.58 -14.53 2.60
N PHE A 384 4.89 -14.27 2.53
CA PHE A 384 5.77 -14.89 1.54
C PHE A 384 5.77 -16.42 1.68
N SER A 385 5.97 -16.96 2.89
CA SER A 385 5.90 -18.40 3.16
C SER A 385 4.54 -18.99 2.77
N SER A 386 3.45 -18.32 3.12
CA SER A 386 2.07 -18.75 2.88
C SER A 386 1.78 -18.94 1.39
N TYR A 387 2.16 -17.98 0.55
CA TYR A 387 1.88 -18.04 -0.89
C TYR A 387 2.96 -18.75 -1.71
N LEU A 388 4.16 -18.94 -1.17
CA LEU A 388 5.19 -19.76 -1.82
C LEU A 388 4.80 -21.24 -1.88
N ALA A 389 4.09 -21.77 -0.88
CA ALA A 389 3.64 -23.16 -0.85
C ALA A 389 2.64 -23.54 -1.97
N PRO A 390 1.52 -22.81 -2.20
CA PRO A 390 0.62 -23.11 -3.30
C PRO A 390 1.23 -22.81 -4.67
N THR A 391 2.07 -21.80 -4.81
CA THR A 391 2.75 -21.50 -6.09
C THR A 391 3.80 -22.54 -6.46
N ALA A 392 4.45 -23.18 -5.48
CA ALA A 392 5.33 -24.33 -5.74
C ALA A 392 4.60 -25.48 -6.45
N LYS A 393 3.32 -25.71 -6.11
CA LYS A 393 2.47 -26.72 -6.77
C LYS A 393 2.12 -26.35 -8.21
N ILE A 394 2.03 -25.05 -8.51
CA ILE A 394 1.87 -24.58 -9.90
C ILE A 394 3.16 -24.90 -10.67
N MET A 395 4.31 -24.49 -10.13
CA MET A 395 5.62 -24.72 -10.74
C MET A 395 5.89 -26.22 -10.99
N GLU A 396 5.50 -27.10 -10.07
CA GLU A 396 5.69 -28.56 -10.19
C GLU A 396 4.96 -29.16 -11.42
N GLN A 397 3.85 -28.55 -11.85
CA GLN A 397 3.04 -29.02 -12.97
C GLN A 397 3.51 -28.51 -14.34
N LEU A 398 4.51 -27.64 -14.40
CA LEU A 398 5.02 -27.08 -15.66
C LEU A 398 6.04 -28.01 -16.33
N ASP A 399 5.96 -28.14 -17.65
CA ASP A 399 6.85 -28.98 -18.49
C ASP A 399 8.21 -28.32 -18.80
N GLY A 400 8.82 -27.64 -17.82
CA GLY A 400 10.13 -26.99 -17.96
C GLY A 400 11.28 -27.80 -17.39
N SER A 401 12.48 -27.71 -17.99
CA SER A 401 13.67 -28.47 -17.53
C SER A 401 14.07 -28.16 -16.08
N ASN A 402 13.80 -26.94 -15.61
CA ASN A 402 14.12 -26.48 -14.26
C ASN A 402 12.90 -26.39 -13.33
N SER A 403 11.68 -26.64 -13.83
CA SER A 403 10.43 -26.44 -13.08
C SER A 403 10.40 -27.29 -11.81
N LYS A 404 10.78 -28.56 -11.89
CA LYS A 404 10.81 -29.45 -10.73
C LYS A 404 11.81 -29.01 -9.65
N SER A 405 13.00 -28.55 -10.03
CA SER A 405 13.99 -28.04 -9.07
C SER A 405 13.56 -26.72 -8.45
N LEU A 406 12.94 -25.82 -9.23
CA LEU A 406 12.40 -24.57 -8.70
C LEU A 406 11.26 -24.84 -7.72
N ALA A 407 10.32 -25.72 -8.05
CA ALA A 407 9.24 -26.13 -7.14
C ALA A 407 9.77 -26.71 -5.81
N GLN A 408 10.86 -27.48 -5.85
CA GLN A 408 11.53 -27.99 -4.65
C GLN A 408 12.17 -26.86 -3.83
N ARG A 409 12.87 -25.91 -4.47
CA ARG A 409 13.43 -24.71 -3.80
C ARG A 409 12.33 -23.89 -3.12
N MET A 410 11.22 -23.64 -3.82
CA MET A 410 10.06 -22.93 -3.29
C MET A 410 9.45 -23.63 -2.07
N SER A 411 9.20 -24.94 -2.17
CA SER A 411 8.62 -25.72 -1.07
C SER A 411 9.53 -25.74 0.15
N ALA A 412 10.83 -25.97 -0.05
CA ALA A 412 11.82 -25.99 1.02
C ALA A 412 11.95 -24.62 1.71
N LEU A 413 11.97 -23.52 0.94
CA LEU A 413 12.03 -22.17 1.50
C LEU A 413 10.76 -21.84 2.28
N SER A 414 9.58 -22.19 1.78
CA SER A 414 8.31 -21.98 2.49
C SER A 414 8.31 -22.67 3.86
N GLU A 415 8.70 -23.95 3.91
CA GLU A 415 8.81 -24.72 5.15
C GLU A 415 9.88 -24.17 6.09
N SER A 416 11.05 -23.80 5.55
CA SER A 416 12.14 -23.18 6.30
C SER A 416 11.70 -21.88 6.97
N LEU A 417 11.03 -20.99 6.24
CA LEU A 417 10.53 -19.73 6.76
C LEU A 417 9.50 -19.95 7.87
N ARG A 418 8.58 -20.92 7.70
CA ARG A 418 7.62 -21.24 8.76
C ARG A 418 8.33 -21.68 10.05
N ASN A 419 9.34 -22.52 9.94
CA ASN A 419 10.15 -22.93 11.09
C ASN A 419 10.94 -21.76 11.71
N ALA A 420 11.50 -20.89 10.88
CA ALA A 420 12.22 -19.69 11.30
C ALA A 420 11.31 -18.71 12.06
N ILE A 421 10.09 -18.48 11.58
CA ILE A 421 9.09 -17.61 12.24
C ILE A 421 8.74 -18.18 13.62
N GLU A 422 8.46 -19.48 13.74
CA GLU A 422 8.10 -20.06 15.03
C GLU A 422 9.28 -20.08 16.03
N THR A 423 10.52 -20.18 15.52
CA THR A 423 11.74 -20.24 16.34
C THR A 423 12.24 -18.86 16.77
N HIS A 424 12.25 -17.90 15.84
CA HIS A 424 12.86 -16.58 16.04
C HIS A 424 11.84 -15.46 16.08
N GLY A 425 10.73 -15.60 15.37
CA GLY A 425 9.62 -14.63 15.28
C GLY A 425 8.57 -14.79 16.37
N THR A 426 8.92 -15.30 17.55
CA THR A 426 8.00 -15.33 18.71
C THR A 426 8.71 -14.88 19.99
N VAL A 427 7.96 -14.29 20.92
CA VAL A 427 8.49 -13.81 22.20
C VAL A 427 7.48 -13.98 23.34
N GLU A 428 7.97 -14.27 24.55
CA GLU A 428 7.17 -14.19 25.77
C GLU A 428 6.97 -12.74 26.21
N HIS A 429 5.74 -12.23 26.08
CA HIS A 429 5.35 -10.93 26.60
C HIS A 429 4.86 -11.05 28.06
N PRO A 430 5.28 -10.16 28.98
CA PRO A 430 5.00 -10.29 30.42
C PRO A 430 3.50 -10.36 30.78
N THR A 431 2.65 -9.72 29.98
CA THR A 431 1.18 -9.67 30.21
C THR A 431 0.38 -10.64 29.35
N TYR A 432 0.81 -10.87 28.10
CA TYR A 432 -0.01 -11.57 27.09
C TYR A 432 0.50 -12.99 26.82
N GLY A 433 1.63 -13.42 27.41
CA GLY A 433 2.26 -14.70 27.10
C GLY A 433 2.98 -14.67 25.74
N LYS A 434 3.10 -15.84 25.10
CA LYS A 434 3.77 -15.97 23.80
C LYS A 434 3.00 -15.21 22.71
N ILE A 435 3.68 -14.31 22.01
CA ILE A 435 3.15 -13.50 20.90
C ILE A 435 4.13 -13.46 19.72
N TYR A 436 3.66 -13.02 18.56
CA TYR A 436 4.48 -12.62 17.43
C TYR A 436 4.86 -11.13 17.57
N PRO A 437 6.15 -10.75 17.62
CA PRO A 437 6.58 -9.37 17.46
C PRO A 437 6.40 -8.94 16.00
N PHE A 438 6.29 -7.63 15.77
CA PHE A 438 6.12 -7.07 14.42
C PHE A 438 7.41 -7.19 13.59
N GLU A 439 8.53 -6.86 14.23
CA GLU A 439 9.86 -6.83 13.64
C GLU A 439 10.91 -7.31 14.64
N ILE A 440 11.95 -7.99 14.16
CA ILE A 440 13.10 -8.41 14.98
C ILE A 440 14.43 -8.14 14.26
N ASP A 441 15.52 -8.05 15.01
CA ASP A 441 16.89 -7.91 14.45
C ASP A 441 17.70 -9.22 14.50
N GLY A 442 17.20 -10.24 15.20
CA GLY A 442 17.90 -11.50 15.48
C GLY A 442 19.01 -11.42 16.56
N PHE A 443 19.35 -10.22 17.04
CA PHE A 443 20.24 -9.99 18.19
C PHE A 443 19.48 -9.93 19.53
N GLY A 444 18.15 -9.84 19.47
CA GLY A 444 17.25 -9.77 20.62
C GLY A 444 16.43 -8.48 20.67
N GLY A 445 16.65 -7.54 19.75
CA GLY A 445 15.74 -6.45 19.47
C GLY A 445 14.43 -6.98 18.91
N ARG A 446 13.32 -6.40 19.39
CA ARG A 446 11.97 -6.75 19.01
C ARG A 446 11.06 -5.53 19.09
N ILE A 447 10.25 -5.32 18.07
CA ILE A 447 9.22 -4.27 18.06
C ILE A 447 7.87 -4.92 18.36
N ILE A 448 7.19 -4.40 19.38
CA ILE A 448 5.86 -4.85 19.79
C ILE A 448 4.85 -3.78 19.38
N MET A 449 4.23 -3.99 18.22
CA MET A 449 3.20 -3.14 17.62
C MET A 449 2.43 -3.94 16.56
N ASP A 450 1.52 -3.28 15.86
CA ASP A 450 1.10 -3.69 14.53
C ASP A 450 0.85 -2.43 13.69
N ASP A 451 0.76 -2.60 12.38
CA ASP A 451 0.45 -1.55 11.40
C ASP A 451 -0.82 -1.93 10.62
N ALA A 452 -1.51 -0.95 10.04
CA ALA A 452 -2.77 -1.16 9.34
C ALA A 452 -2.61 -1.85 7.97
N ASN A 453 -1.48 -1.68 7.31
CA ASN A 453 -1.25 -2.20 5.97
C ASN A 453 -1.06 -3.73 5.96
N ILE A 454 -1.63 -4.40 4.96
CA ILE A 454 -1.51 -5.85 4.79
C ILE A 454 -0.27 -6.15 3.93
N PRO A 455 0.61 -7.07 4.34
CA PRO A 455 0.49 -7.95 5.50
C PRO A 455 0.87 -7.26 6.82
N GLY A 456 0.02 -7.39 7.84
CA GLY A 456 0.28 -7.10 9.25
C GLY A 456 0.05 -8.33 10.14
N LEU A 457 0.27 -8.22 11.46
CA LEU A 457 0.06 -9.34 12.40
C LEU A 457 -1.42 -9.69 12.52
N LEU A 458 -2.30 -8.68 12.56
CA LEU A 458 -3.75 -8.88 12.59
C LEU A 458 -4.24 -9.63 11.35
N SER A 459 -3.68 -9.35 10.18
CA SER A 459 -4.12 -9.93 8.91
C SER A 459 -3.54 -11.33 8.62
N ALA A 460 -2.75 -11.92 9.52
CA ALA A 460 -2.08 -13.20 9.24
C ALA A 460 -3.03 -14.33 8.81
N PRO A 461 -4.20 -14.53 9.46
CA PRO A 461 -5.17 -15.51 8.99
C PRO A 461 -5.81 -15.13 7.64
N PHE A 462 -6.01 -13.83 7.37
CA PHE A 462 -6.62 -13.35 6.13
C PHE A 462 -5.78 -13.74 4.90
N PHE A 463 -4.46 -13.61 4.97
CA PHE A 463 -3.56 -14.09 3.90
C PHE A 463 -3.18 -15.58 4.02
N LYS A 464 -4.03 -16.36 4.68
CA LYS A 464 -3.99 -17.84 4.77
C LYS A 464 -2.74 -18.39 5.49
N TYR A 465 -2.03 -17.57 6.29
CA TYR A 465 -0.90 -18.08 7.07
C TYR A 465 -1.41 -18.89 8.27
N ALA A 466 -0.90 -20.12 8.39
CA ALA A 466 -1.28 -21.04 9.45
C ALA A 466 -0.56 -20.72 10.78
N VAL A 467 -1.08 -19.71 11.47
CA VAL A 467 -0.62 -19.27 12.80
C VAL A 467 -0.80 -20.34 13.88
N ASN A 468 0.01 -20.27 14.93
CA ASN A 468 -0.30 -20.96 16.19
C ASN A 468 -1.47 -20.25 16.90
N GLU A 469 -2.54 -20.98 17.19
CA GLU A 469 -3.80 -20.41 17.72
C GLU A 469 -3.60 -19.58 18.99
N ASP A 470 -2.93 -20.15 20.02
CA ASP A 470 -2.68 -19.44 21.28
C ASP A 470 -1.80 -18.20 21.07
N THR A 471 -0.74 -18.34 20.28
CA THR A 471 0.19 -17.23 20.01
C THR A 471 -0.52 -16.11 19.25
N TYR A 472 -1.36 -16.44 18.26
CA TYR A 472 -2.15 -15.45 17.52
C TYR A 472 -3.23 -14.81 18.40
N ALA A 473 -3.96 -15.57 19.22
CA ALA A 473 -4.96 -15.02 20.13
C ALA A 473 -4.34 -14.02 21.12
N ASN A 474 -3.16 -14.34 21.68
CA ASN A 474 -2.39 -13.44 22.53
C ASN A 474 -1.94 -12.19 21.74
N THR A 475 -1.45 -12.38 20.51
CA THR A 475 -0.99 -11.29 19.64
C THR A 475 -2.14 -10.35 19.29
N ARG A 476 -3.29 -10.88 18.84
CA ARG A 476 -4.52 -10.14 18.55
C ARG A 476 -4.99 -9.32 19.75
N SER A 477 -5.01 -9.94 20.93
CA SER A 477 -5.40 -9.25 22.18
C SER A 477 -4.45 -8.11 22.54
N LEU A 478 -3.15 -8.26 22.23
CA LEU A 478 -2.16 -7.22 22.46
C LEU A 478 -2.33 -6.07 21.46
N ILE A 479 -2.39 -6.39 20.16
CA ILE A 479 -2.35 -5.39 19.07
C ILE A 479 -3.62 -4.55 18.98
N LEU A 480 -4.76 -5.08 19.43
CA LEU A 480 -6.05 -4.39 19.57
C LEU A 480 -6.25 -3.76 20.96
N SER A 481 -5.15 -3.37 21.62
CA SER A 481 -5.19 -2.76 22.95
C SER A 481 -4.28 -1.55 23.05
N ALA A 482 -4.36 -0.83 24.18
CA ALA A 482 -3.48 0.29 24.49
C ALA A 482 -1.98 -0.07 24.54
N THR A 483 -1.64 -1.36 24.55
CA THR A 483 -0.24 -1.83 24.51
C THR A 483 0.38 -1.64 23.13
N ASN A 484 -0.43 -1.67 22.06
CA ASN A 484 0.04 -1.30 20.73
C ASN A 484 0.14 0.22 20.64
N PRO A 485 1.32 0.80 20.37
CA PRO A 485 1.48 2.25 20.24
C PRO A 485 0.68 2.86 19.10
N TYR A 486 0.27 2.05 18.11
CA TYR A 486 -0.50 2.50 16.94
C TYR A 486 -1.95 2.02 16.95
N PHE A 487 -2.46 1.48 18.07
CA PHE A 487 -3.90 1.28 18.23
C PHE A 487 -4.58 2.58 18.64
N MET A 488 -5.16 3.27 17.66
CA MET A 488 -5.81 4.56 17.83
C MET A 488 -7.17 4.38 18.48
N ARG A 489 -7.52 5.25 19.42
CA ARG A 489 -8.76 5.17 20.17
C ARG A 489 -9.41 6.52 20.33
N GLY A 490 -10.70 6.60 20.01
CA GLY A 490 -11.48 7.81 20.09
C GLY A 490 -12.95 7.57 19.74
N PRO A 491 -13.78 8.63 19.81
CA PRO A 491 -15.23 8.51 19.60
C PRO A 491 -15.64 8.22 18.16
N VAL A 492 -14.78 8.47 17.16
CA VAL A 492 -15.11 8.29 15.73
C VAL A 492 -14.80 6.86 15.28
N ILE A 493 -13.54 6.45 15.41
CA ILE A 493 -13.07 5.14 14.97
C ILE A 493 -11.89 4.66 15.83
N ASN A 494 -11.89 3.37 16.15
CA ASN A 494 -10.90 2.70 16.99
C ASN A 494 -10.23 1.57 16.18
N ALA A 495 -9.17 1.92 15.46
CA ALA A 495 -8.46 0.98 14.60
C ALA A 495 -6.95 1.14 14.75
N ILE A 496 -6.21 0.13 14.28
CA ILE A 496 -4.77 0.26 14.11
C ILE A 496 -4.51 1.30 13.01
N GLY A 497 -3.52 2.15 13.23
CA GLY A 497 -2.97 3.06 12.22
C GLY A 497 -1.52 2.69 11.93
N GLY A 498 -0.65 3.70 11.90
CA GLY A 498 0.78 3.49 11.68
C GLY A 498 1.57 4.79 11.75
N PRO A 499 2.91 4.74 11.63
CA PRO A 499 3.73 5.94 11.60
C PRO A 499 3.54 6.77 10.33
N HIS A 500 3.02 6.21 9.24
CA HIS A 500 2.85 6.88 7.95
C HIS A 500 2.07 8.21 8.04
N GLN A 501 0.87 8.13 8.62
CA GLN A 501 0.04 9.30 8.93
C GLN A 501 0.21 9.79 10.38
N GLY A 502 0.75 8.92 11.24
CA GLY A 502 1.13 9.26 12.60
C GLY A 502 0.02 9.07 13.65
N PRO A 503 0.30 9.44 14.90
CA PRO A 503 -0.61 9.20 16.02
C PRO A 503 -1.97 9.88 15.87
N GLY A 504 -3.04 9.15 16.20
CA GLY A 504 -4.42 9.63 16.13
C GLY A 504 -5.13 9.32 14.81
N MET A 505 -4.39 8.94 13.77
CA MET A 505 -4.93 8.58 12.45
C MET A 505 -5.17 7.07 12.38
N ALA A 506 -6.41 6.63 12.61
CA ALA A 506 -6.83 5.24 12.51
C ALA A 506 -7.12 4.87 11.06
N TRP A 507 -6.82 3.65 10.64
CA TRP A 507 -7.01 3.24 9.25
C TRP A 507 -8.22 2.29 9.15
N PRO A 508 -9.26 2.62 8.37
CA PRO A 508 -10.42 1.74 8.18
C PRO A 508 -10.07 0.34 7.69
N MET A 509 -8.97 0.20 6.92
CA MET A 509 -8.46 -1.09 6.49
C MET A 509 -8.19 -2.05 7.65
N ALA A 510 -7.64 -1.56 8.78
CA ALA A 510 -7.43 -2.40 9.96
C ALA A 510 -8.75 -2.84 10.61
N SER A 511 -9.79 -2.00 10.62
CA SER A 511 -11.13 -2.39 11.08
C SER A 511 -11.76 -3.44 10.17
N ILE A 512 -11.58 -3.32 8.85
CA ILE A 512 -12.06 -4.32 7.88
C ILE A 512 -11.35 -5.66 8.11
N VAL A 513 -10.04 -5.67 8.29
CA VAL A 513 -9.28 -6.89 8.62
C VAL A 513 -9.71 -7.46 9.97
N ARG A 514 -9.99 -6.62 10.96
CA ARG A 514 -10.46 -7.03 12.28
C ARG A 514 -11.77 -7.82 12.20
N ILE A 515 -12.69 -7.39 11.33
CA ILE A 515 -13.93 -8.11 10.99
C ILE A 515 -13.61 -9.43 10.28
N LEU A 516 -12.75 -9.42 9.26
CA LEU A 516 -12.36 -10.60 8.48
C LEU A 516 -11.67 -11.71 9.31
N THR A 517 -11.24 -11.38 10.53
CA THR A 517 -10.42 -12.26 11.39
C THR A 517 -11.04 -12.51 12.76
N THR A 518 -12.35 -12.31 12.91
CA THR A 518 -13.10 -12.61 14.13
C THR A 518 -14.39 -13.37 13.84
N ASP A 519 -14.86 -14.11 14.84
CA ASP A 519 -16.18 -14.76 14.86
C ASP A 519 -17.13 -14.10 15.88
N ASP A 520 -16.69 -13.05 16.57
CA ASP A 520 -17.48 -12.30 17.57
C ASP A 520 -18.42 -11.30 16.88
N ASP A 521 -19.72 -11.59 16.91
CA ASP A 521 -20.75 -10.78 16.27
C ASP A 521 -20.82 -9.34 16.81
N ASP A 522 -20.58 -9.14 18.10
CA ASP A 522 -20.61 -7.80 18.71
C ASP A 522 -19.40 -6.98 18.25
N GLU A 523 -18.24 -7.62 18.09
CA GLU A 523 -17.05 -7.00 17.50
C GLU A 523 -17.33 -6.58 16.05
N ILE A 524 -17.91 -7.47 15.24
CA ILE A 524 -18.24 -7.21 13.84
C ILE A 524 -19.20 -6.03 13.70
N VAL A 525 -20.31 -6.05 14.45
CA VAL A 525 -21.33 -5.00 14.40
C VAL A 525 -20.76 -3.65 14.82
N ASN A 526 -19.93 -3.62 15.86
CA ASN A 526 -19.30 -2.39 16.33
C ASN A 526 -18.30 -1.80 15.32
N GLU A 527 -17.52 -2.64 14.65
CA GLU A 527 -16.58 -2.16 13.61
C GLU A 527 -17.31 -1.69 12.35
N LEU A 528 -18.36 -2.41 11.90
CA LEU A 528 -19.21 -1.96 10.78
C LEU A 528 -19.86 -0.60 11.07
N SER A 529 -20.39 -0.41 12.27
CA SER A 529 -20.99 0.87 12.68
C SER A 529 -19.99 2.03 12.58
N GLN A 530 -18.77 1.83 13.09
CA GLN A 530 -17.71 2.83 13.01
C GLN A 530 -17.37 3.16 11.55
N ILE A 531 -17.12 2.15 10.71
CA ILE A 531 -16.76 2.33 9.29
C ILE A 531 -17.83 3.13 8.54
N VAL A 532 -19.12 2.78 8.67
CA VAL A 532 -20.21 3.48 7.97
C VAL A 532 -20.32 4.94 8.44
N SER A 533 -20.15 5.16 9.74
CA SER A 533 -20.28 6.49 10.35
C SER A 533 -19.10 7.43 10.10
N SER A 534 -17.93 6.92 9.72
CA SER A 534 -16.68 7.68 9.65
C SER A 534 -16.29 8.12 8.23
N THR A 535 -17.17 7.97 7.24
CA THR A 535 -16.85 8.29 5.83
C THR A 535 -16.83 9.80 5.52
N ASP A 536 -17.03 10.67 6.52
CA ASP A 536 -17.23 12.13 6.36
C ASP A 536 -18.37 12.47 5.37
N GLY A 537 -19.35 11.58 5.26
CA GLY A 537 -20.48 11.73 4.33
C GLY A 537 -20.13 11.55 2.85
N LEU A 538 -18.91 11.12 2.51
CA LEU A 538 -18.47 10.93 1.12
C LEU A 538 -18.87 9.57 0.53
N GLY A 539 -19.14 8.57 1.37
CA GLY A 539 -19.59 7.26 0.90
C GLY A 539 -18.50 6.41 0.22
N LEU A 540 -17.25 6.58 0.63
CA LEU A 540 -16.07 5.77 0.26
C LEU A 540 -15.22 5.48 1.49
N ILE A 541 -14.28 4.55 1.36
CA ILE A 541 -13.30 4.21 2.41
C ILE A 541 -12.05 5.06 2.22
N HIS A 542 -11.71 5.83 3.26
CA HIS A 542 -10.48 6.64 3.33
C HIS A 542 -9.27 5.78 3.71
N GLU A 543 -8.07 6.31 3.49
CA GLU A 543 -6.83 5.70 3.98
C GLU A 543 -6.76 5.75 5.51
N SER A 544 -6.92 6.94 6.07
CA SER A 544 -6.90 7.15 7.51
C SER A 544 -7.89 8.23 7.93
N ILE A 545 -8.34 8.15 9.17
CA ILE A 545 -9.33 9.04 9.77
C ILE A 545 -8.87 9.34 11.19
N ASN A 546 -8.93 10.62 11.58
CA ASN A 546 -8.63 11.02 12.94
C ASN A 546 -9.67 10.45 13.91
N SER A 547 -9.24 9.67 14.91
CA SER A 547 -10.13 9.02 15.88
C SER A 547 -11.03 9.98 16.67
N PHE A 548 -10.77 11.29 16.65
CA PHE A 548 -11.57 12.33 17.32
C PHE A 548 -12.29 13.29 16.38
N ASN A 549 -12.06 13.22 15.06
CA ASN A 549 -12.64 14.14 14.09
C ASN A 549 -12.78 13.46 12.73
N GLU A 550 -13.99 13.05 12.36
CA GLU A 550 -14.28 12.35 11.11
C GLU A 550 -13.95 13.17 9.86
N SER A 551 -13.93 14.51 9.94
CA SER A 551 -13.59 15.40 8.81
C SER A 551 -12.09 15.66 8.63
N ASP A 552 -11.24 14.96 9.40
CA ASP A 552 -9.78 14.95 9.25
C ASP A 552 -9.34 13.56 8.80
N TRP A 553 -9.26 13.38 7.48
CA TRP A 553 -8.97 12.12 6.81
C TRP A 553 -7.98 12.29 5.65
N THR A 554 -7.40 11.19 5.19
CA THR A 554 -6.47 11.16 4.06
C THR A 554 -6.97 10.27 2.92
N ARG A 555 -6.61 10.66 1.69
CA ARG A 555 -6.93 10.02 0.40
C ARG A 555 -8.43 9.75 0.17
N GLN A 556 -9.08 10.62 -0.59
CA GLN A 556 -10.48 10.45 -0.98
C GLN A 556 -10.72 9.26 -1.92
N TRP A 557 -9.67 8.76 -2.57
CA TRP A 557 -9.73 7.67 -3.53
C TRP A 557 -8.63 6.66 -3.25
N PHE A 558 -8.95 5.68 -2.41
CA PHE A 558 -8.10 4.53 -2.14
C PHE A 558 -8.77 3.25 -2.61
N SER A 559 -8.43 2.84 -3.84
CA SER A 559 -9.11 1.74 -4.53
C SER A 559 -8.93 0.39 -3.81
N TRP A 560 -7.76 0.13 -3.21
CA TRP A 560 -7.54 -1.08 -2.43
C TRP A 560 -8.44 -1.16 -1.20
N ALA A 561 -8.51 -0.11 -0.37
CA ALA A 561 -9.35 -0.12 0.83
C ALA A 561 -10.85 -0.28 0.49
N ASN A 562 -11.30 0.35 -0.61
CA ASN A 562 -12.66 0.19 -1.13
C ASN A 562 -12.96 -1.25 -1.56
N GLY A 563 -12.04 -1.87 -2.31
CA GLY A 563 -12.17 -3.27 -2.72
C GLY A 563 -12.21 -4.23 -1.53
N LEU A 564 -11.31 -4.04 -0.56
CA LEU A 564 -11.23 -4.85 0.66
C LEU A 564 -12.51 -4.78 1.49
N PHE A 565 -13.11 -3.59 1.60
CA PHE A 565 -14.43 -3.43 2.24
C PHE A 565 -15.51 -4.25 1.54
N GLY A 566 -15.58 -4.16 0.21
CA GLY A 566 -16.52 -4.95 -0.57
C GLY A 566 -16.32 -6.46 -0.43
N GLN A 567 -15.06 -6.91 -0.41
CA GLN A 567 -14.69 -8.30 -0.14
C GLN A 567 -15.19 -8.75 1.23
N MET A 568 -15.00 -7.94 2.27
CA MET A 568 -15.48 -8.24 3.62
C MET A 568 -17.01 -8.35 3.69
N ILE A 569 -17.74 -7.52 2.95
CA ILE A 569 -19.21 -7.62 2.92
C ILE A 569 -19.70 -8.92 2.27
N LEU A 570 -19.07 -9.35 1.17
CA LEU A 570 -19.38 -10.65 0.55
C LEU A 570 -19.02 -11.83 1.46
N ASP A 571 -17.92 -11.70 2.19
CA ASP A 571 -17.46 -12.67 3.16
C ASP A 571 -18.40 -12.79 4.39
N LEU A 572 -18.98 -11.67 4.84
CA LEU A 572 -20.04 -11.67 5.85
C LEU A 572 -21.34 -12.25 5.31
N GLU A 573 -21.70 -11.99 4.05
CA GLU A 573 -22.86 -12.65 3.42
C GLU A 573 -22.74 -14.18 3.51
N ASP A 574 -21.56 -14.73 3.24
CA ASP A 574 -21.36 -16.18 3.25
C ASP A 574 -21.38 -16.79 4.66
N ARG A 575 -20.82 -16.10 5.66
CA ARG A 575 -20.62 -16.68 7.01
C ARG A 575 -21.56 -16.19 8.10
N LYS A 576 -22.05 -14.96 7.99
CA LYS A 576 -22.81 -14.24 9.02
C LYS A 576 -23.91 -13.36 8.38
N PRO A 577 -24.75 -13.89 7.46
CA PRO A 577 -25.70 -13.09 6.67
C PRO A 577 -26.69 -12.30 7.53
N GLU A 578 -27.06 -12.80 8.71
CA GLU A 578 -27.92 -12.12 9.67
C GLU A 578 -27.38 -10.76 10.14
N LEU A 579 -26.06 -10.56 10.16
CA LEU A 579 -25.46 -9.29 10.55
C LEU A 579 -25.73 -8.20 9.51
N LEU A 580 -25.89 -8.57 8.22
CA LEU A 580 -26.25 -7.64 7.14
C LEU A 580 -27.74 -7.22 7.19
N GLU A 581 -28.55 -7.85 8.04
CA GLU A 581 -29.91 -7.41 8.36
C GLU A 581 -29.95 -6.33 9.45
N THR A 582 -28.82 -6.07 10.11
CA THR A 582 -28.72 -5.06 11.19
C THR A 582 -28.69 -3.65 10.61
N SER A 583 -29.36 -2.73 11.31
CA SER A 583 -29.30 -1.29 11.03
C SER A 583 -28.19 -0.65 11.88
N PHE A 584 -27.35 0.17 11.25
CA PHE A 584 -26.23 0.87 11.88
C PHE A 584 -26.49 2.38 12.09
N GLN A 585 -27.77 2.79 11.96
CA GLN A 585 -28.27 4.17 11.97
C GLN A 585 -28.68 4.69 13.34
#